data_AF-A0A5C7RU48-F1
#
_entry.id   AF-A0A5C7RU48-F1
#
_cell.length_a   1.000
_cell.length_b   1.000
_cell.length_c   1.000
_cell.angle_alpha   90.00
_cell.angle_beta   90.00
_cell.angle_gamma   90.00
#
_symmetry.space_group_name_H-M   'P 1'
#
loop_
_entity.id
_entity.type
_entity.pdbx_description
1 polymer ?
#
loop_
_entity_poly.entity_id
_entity_poly.type
_entity_poly.pdbx_seq_one_letter_code
_entity_poly.pdbx_strand_id
1 'polypeptide(L)'
;MDEAVVVFSRKGLFQTRITAREVRSREHARKLWPLVAPGAIHQMVTWVSPSFENDKLRRRSHFRQLPAEKTYDIKTQFEEEETSRQHAVHESPEHRRAKELIAAELARRLAAGLAMPWAFKDAEASDYPLEGNLLLGADQVVTEHTLNTPFGSRFRLDIAVLGPPIQTEPMVLGGVEIELGHAFDGRKALIGKSLGFALISIDITEMTVDDINAQWAEQALTATTRSHEQGRRQTYIYLHDLLYPLYAQLPTFLDREQRHQYLMFADDATLRKLMNWMKLLAKTLDYPSGSVAVAIVNGKSEQSRKMLEHAGQVVGPDWEQFNNHQCLRLTVPRPKSPADLQAHRFHMTMARLLLSHADALVGYKYRNGVDNDHPEDDVWVAHRWIADQKIHTQHRVLPKRLAEPINRLMKVVSDLQRSHDSGGTSIAEIG
;
A
#
# COMPACT_ATOMS: atom_id res chain seq x y z
N MET A 1 26.39 -4.68 -2.08
CA MET A 1 26.12 -3.77 -3.22
C MET A 1 25.49 -2.49 -2.70
N ASP A 2 25.72 -1.36 -3.35
CA ASP A 2 25.22 -0.06 -2.85
C ASP A 2 23.86 0.33 -3.45
N GLU A 3 23.47 -0.26 -4.58
CA GLU A 3 22.20 0.01 -5.27
C GLU A 3 21.39 -1.26 -5.48
N ALA A 4 20.07 -1.09 -5.56
CA ALA A 4 19.10 -2.08 -6.00
C ALA A 4 18.06 -1.42 -6.92
N VAL A 5 17.35 -2.24 -7.68
CA VAL A 5 16.20 -1.84 -8.49
C VAL A 5 14.95 -2.35 -7.79
N VAL A 6 13.96 -1.47 -7.63
CA VAL A 6 12.63 -1.85 -7.17
C VAL A 6 11.94 -2.58 -8.32
N VAL A 7 11.51 -3.84 -8.10
CA VAL A 7 10.90 -4.65 -9.17
C VAL A 7 9.70 -3.91 -9.74
N PHE A 8 8.85 -3.34 -8.87
CA PHE A 8 7.77 -2.48 -9.29
C PHE A 8 7.66 -1.22 -8.44
N SER A 9 7.54 -0.10 -9.15
CA SER A 9 7.38 1.23 -8.59
C SER A 9 6.23 1.96 -9.27
N ARG A 10 5.90 3.16 -8.81
CA ARG A 10 4.91 4.02 -9.48
C ARG A 10 5.29 4.35 -10.93
N LYS A 11 6.59 4.31 -11.25
CA LYS A 11 7.15 4.49 -12.60
C LYS A 11 7.06 3.24 -13.47
N GLY A 12 6.63 2.11 -12.91
CA GLY A 12 6.54 0.82 -13.59
C GLY A 12 7.67 -0.15 -13.22
N LEU A 13 7.79 -1.19 -14.05
CA LEU A 13 8.70 -2.31 -13.91
C LEU A 13 10.16 -1.92 -14.06
N PHE A 14 10.98 -2.22 -13.05
CA PHE A 14 12.42 -2.00 -13.05
C PHE A 14 12.87 -0.55 -13.32
N GLN A 15 11.97 0.43 -13.18
CA GLN A 15 12.25 1.84 -13.52
C GLN A 15 12.85 2.64 -12.36
N THR A 16 12.77 2.13 -11.12
CA THR A 16 13.23 2.86 -9.93
C THR A 16 14.45 2.19 -9.34
N ARG A 17 15.54 2.95 -9.27
CA ARG A 17 16.75 2.60 -8.52
C ARG A 17 16.70 3.20 -7.13
N ILE A 18 17.29 2.50 -6.17
CA ILE A 18 17.46 3.00 -4.81
C ILE A 18 18.83 2.62 -4.28
N THR A 19 19.47 3.54 -3.59
CA THR A 19 20.71 3.30 -2.86
C THR A 19 20.41 2.74 -1.47
N ALA A 20 21.35 1.96 -0.92
CA ALA A 20 21.21 1.38 0.41
C ALA A 20 21.16 2.42 1.53
N ARG A 21 21.52 3.68 1.25
CA ARG A 21 21.47 4.81 2.20
C ARG A 21 20.12 5.51 2.22
N GLU A 22 19.35 5.43 1.12
CA GLU A 22 17.99 5.99 1.05
C GLU A 22 16.98 5.13 1.82
N VAL A 23 17.32 3.87 2.09
CA VAL A 23 16.52 2.99 2.95
C VAL A 23 16.68 3.38 4.42
N ARG A 24 15.67 4.08 4.93
CA ARG A 24 15.62 4.67 6.28
C ARG A 24 15.39 3.68 7.42
N SER A 25 14.72 2.55 7.16
CA SER A 25 14.40 1.54 8.17
C SER A 25 14.10 0.19 7.52
N ARG A 26 13.90 -0.85 8.33
CA ARG A 26 13.50 -2.18 7.84
C ARG A 26 12.10 -2.19 7.25
N GLU A 27 11.19 -1.43 7.83
CA GLU A 27 9.81 -1.28 7.37
C GLU A 27 9.77 -0.54 6.03
N HIS A 28 10.64 0.46 5.87
CA HIS A 28 10.85 1.08 4.56
C HIS A 28 11.39 0.07 3.55
N ALA A 29 12.36 -0.77 3.93
CA ALA A 29 12.85 -1.85 3.07
C ALA A 29 11.75 -2.85 2.66
N ARG A 30 10.86 -3.22 3.59
CA ARG A 30 9.69 -4.08 3.31
C ARG A 30 8.70 -3.42 2.34
N LYS A 31 8.45 -2.10 2.43
CA LYS A 31 7.62 -1.35 1.47
C LYS A 31 8.18 -1.43 0.04
N LEU A 32 9.50 -1.38 -0.08
CA LEU A 32 10.22 -1.38 -1.36
C LEU A 32 10.40 -2.78 -1.95
N TRP A 33 10.40 -3.83 -1.13
CA TRP A 33 10.58 -5.20 -1.61
C TRP A 33 9.40 -5.66 -2.47
N PRO A 34 9.58 -6.48 -3.54
CA PRO A 34 10.82 -7.08 -4.04
C PRO A 34 11.87 -6.10 -4.59
N LEU A 35 13.13 -6.41 -4.31
CA LEU A 35 14.30 -5.70 -4.81
C LEU A 35 15.20 -6.67 -5.59
N VAL A 36 15.81 -6.18 -6.67
CA VAL A 36 16.76 -6.94 -7.49
C VAL A 36 18.06 -6.17 -7.71
N ALA A 37 19.12 -6.89 -8.06
CA ALA A 37 20.39 -6.32 -8.47
C ALA A 37 20.22 -5.49 -9.76
N PRO A 38 20.92 -4.34 -9.88
CA PRO A 38 20.97 -3.62 -11.14
C PRO A 38 21.78 -4.41 -12.17
N GLY A 39 21.28 -4.50 -13.40
CA GLY A 39 21.99 -5.14 -14.51
C GLY A 39 21.06 -5.93 -15.42
N ALA A 40 21.63 -6.59 -16.43
CA ALA A 40 20.86 -7.43 -17.36
C ALA A 40 20.27 -8.68 -16.67
N ILE A 41 20.90 -9.12 -15.59
CA ILE A 41 20.52 -10.28 -14.80
C ILE A 41 20.01 -9.78 -13.45
N HIS A 42 18.69 -9.69 -13.32
CA HIS A 42 18.03 -9.19 -12.12
C HIS A 42 17.94 -10.29 -11.05
N GLN A 43 19.00 -10.45 -10.26
CA GLN A 43 19.01 -11.35 -9.10
C GLN A 43 18.35 -10.69 -7.89
N MET A 44 17.52 -11.42 -7.14
CA MET A 44 16.87 -10.90 -5.93
C MET A 44 17.90 -10.47 -4.86
N VAL A 45 17.62 -9.34 -4.22
CA VAL A 45 18.44 -8.80 -3.12
C VAL A 45 17.58 -8.43 -1.91
N THR A 46 18.22 -8.41 -0.74
CA THR A 46 17.64 -7.87 0.49
C THR A 46 18.52 -6.76 1.04
N TRP A 47 17.90 -5.78 1.71
CA TRP A 47 18.61 -4.70 2.36
C TRP A 47 19.15 -5.15 3.71
N VAL A 48 20.41 -4.80 3.98
CA VAL A 48 21.08 -5.05 5.25
C VAL A 48 21.28 -3.70 5.95
N SER A 49 20.73 -3.61 7.16
CA SER A 49 20.84 -2.39 7.98
C SER A 49 22.30 -2.10 8.37
N PRO A 50 22.65 -0.83 8.59
CA PRO A 50 23.95 -0.49 9.15
C PRO A 50 24.10 -1.11 10.55
N SER A 51 25.33 -1.40 10.95
CA SER A 51 25.64 -1.85 12.32
C SER A 51 26.61 -0.90 12.99
N PHE A 52 26.40 -0.70 14.28
CA PHE A 52 27.18 0.18 15.13
C PHE A 52 27.74 -0.63 16.31
N GLU A 53 28.95 -0.31 16.74
CA GLU A 53 29.56 -0.85 17.96
C GLU A 53 30.16 0.32 18.72
N ASN A 54 29.74 0.51 19.97
CA ASN A 54 30.10 1.68 20.79
C ASN A 54 29.85 3.00 20.04
N ASP A 55 28.66 3.15 19.45
CA ASP A 55 28.21 4.27 18.62
C ASP A 55 29.07 4.57 17.37
N LYS A 56 30.04 3.72 17.05
CA LYS A 56 30.84 3.82 15.83
C LYS A 56 30.30 2.89 14.77
N LEU A 57 30.12 3.44 13.57
CA LEU A 57 29.69 2.67 12.40
C LEU A 57 30.70 1.56 12.10
N ARG A 58 30.28 0.32 12.29
CA ARG A 58 31.06 -0.88 11.93
C ARG A 58 30.80 -1.32 10.51
N ARG A 59 29.55 -1.28 10.07
CA ARG A 59 29.14 -1.70 8.73
C ARG A 59 28.15 -0.73 8.16
N ARG A 60 28.41 -0.25 6.94
CA ARG A 60 27.46 0.53 6.15
C ARG A 60 26.28 -0.33 5.73
N SER A 61 25.14 0.30 5.54
CA SER A 61 24.02 -0.31 4.84
C SER A 61 24.44 -0.77 3.45
N HIS A 62 23.93 -1.92 3.02
CA HIS A 62 24.19 -2.47 1.69
C HIS A 62 23.07 -3.44 1.30
N PHE A 63 22.97 -3.76 0.03
CA PHE A 63 22.18 -4.87 -0.47
C PHE A 63 23.02 -6.14 -0.55
N ARG A 64 22.42 -7.23 -0.10
CA ARG A 64 22.97 -8.60 -0.17
C ARG A 64 22.11 -9.41 -1.12
N GLN A 65 22.74 -10.11 -2.05
CA GLN A 65 22.07 -11.05 -2.93
C GLN A 65 21.45 -12.20 -2.12
N LEU A 66 20.22 -12.56 -2.46
CA LEU A 66 19.61 -13.78 -1.95
C LEU A 66 20.19 -14.99 -2.68
N PRO A 67 20.26 -16.16 -2.03
CA PRO A 67 20.74 -17.39 -2.66
C PRO A 67 20.03 -17.62 -3.99
N ALA A 68 20.80 -17.89 -5.04
CA ALA A 68 20.28 -18.30 -6.33
C ALA A 68 19.89 -19.79 -6.26
N GLU A 69 18.84 -20.11 -5.50
CA GLU A 69 18.21 -21.42 -5.63
C GLU A 69 17.45 -21.47 -6.96
N LYS A 70 17.38 -22.67 -7.56
CA LYS A 70 16.81 -22.88 -8.91
C LYS A 70 15.34 -22.46 -9.05
N THR A 71 14.65 -22.22 -7.93
CA THR A 71 13.28 -21.70 -7.88
C THR A 71 13.10 -20.89 -6.60
N TYR A 72 13.08 -19.56 -6.70
CA TYR A 72 12.71 -18.67 -5.60
C TYR A 72 11.21 -18.35 -5.70
N ASP A 73 10.37 -19.29 -5.29
CA ASP A 73 8.93 -19.08 -5.29
C ASP A 73 8.52 -18.22 -4.08
N ILE A 74 8.20 -16.95 -4.34
CA ILE A 74 7.74 -16.02 -3.31
C ILE A 74 6.54 -16.59 -2.54
N LYS A 75 5.63 -17.32 -3.22
CA LYS A 75 4.44 -17.87 -2.57
C LYS A 75 4.85 -18.96 -1.59
N THR A 76 5.70 -19.88 -2.03
CA THR A 76 6.23 -20.94 -1.16
C THR A 76 6.99 -20.33 0.03
N GLN A 77 7.85 -19.33 -0.18
CA GLN A 77 8.53 -18.64 0.92
C GLN A 77 7.54 -17.97 1.89
N PHE A 78 6.51 -17.30 1.36
CA PHE A 78 5.46 -16.72 2.19
C PHE A 78 4.79 -17.78 3.08
N GLU A 79 4.45 -18.92 2.49
CA GLU A 79 3.80 -20.04 3.19
C GLU A 79 4.72 -20.69 4.21
N GLU A 80 6.00 -20.83 3.91
CA GLU A 80 7.03 -21.31 4.84
C GLU A 80 7.23 -20.36 6.02
N GLU A 81 7.28 -19.04 5.76
CA GLU A 81 7.37 -18.00 6.80
C GLU A 81 6.13 -18.03 7.71
N GLU A 82 4.92 -18.10 7.13
CA GLU A 82 3.68 -18.21 7.91
C GLU A 82 3.57 -19.52 8.69
N THR A 83 3.97 -20.63 8.08
CA THR A 83 3.94 -21.96 8.71
C THR A 83 4.95 -22.03 9.85
N SER A 84 6.14 -21.45 9.66
CA SER A 84 7.17 -21.34 10.70
C SER A 84 6.70 -20.46 11.86
N ARG A 85 6.03 -19.34 11.56
CA ARG A 85 5.41 -18.47 12.58
C ARG A 85 4.33 -19.21 13.38
N GLN A 86 3.54 -20.07 12.73
CA GLN A 86 2.53 -20.89 13.40
C GLN A 86 3.14 -22.04 14.23
N HIS A 87 4.22 -22.66 13.73
CA HIS A 87 4.91 -23.76 14.39
C HIS A 87 5.94 -23.32 15.42
N ALA A 88 6.29 -22.04 15.52
CA ALA A 88 7.07 -21.52 16.64
C ALA A 88 6.30 -21.82 17.93
N VAL A 89 6.63 -22.98 18.53
CA VAL A 89 5.84 -23.71 19.55
C VAL A 89 5.57 -22.86 20.80
N HIS A 90 6.27 -21.74 20.96
CA HIS A 90 6.14 -20.83 22.07
C HIS A 90 6.18 -19.40 21.55
N GLU A 91 5.02 -18.84 21.18
CA GLU A 91 4.85 -17.39 21.17
C GLU A 91 5.48 -16.85 22.48
N SER A 92 6.39 -15.89 22.35
CA SER A 92 7.11 -15.40 23.52
C SER A 92 6.15 -14.74 24.52
N PRO A 93 6.48 -14.74 25.82
CA PRO A 93 5.68 -14.03 26.82
C PRO A 93 5.46 -12.55 26.47
N GLU A 94 6.49 -11.89 25.95
CA GLU A 94 6.45 -10.49 25.50
C GLU A 94 5.44 -10.29 24.38
N HIS A 95 5.53 -11.11 23.32
CA HIS A 95 4.64 -11.02 22.17
C HIS A 95 3.18 -11.26 22.56
N ARG A 96 2.93 -12.30 23.36
CA ARG A 96 1.58 -12.61 23.86
C ARG A 96 1.02 -11.45 24.67
N ARG A 97 1.81 -10.95 25.63
CA ARG A 97 1.41 -9.87 26.53
C ARG A 97 1.12 -8.58 25.76
N ALA A 98 1.96 -8.24 24.80
CA ALA A 98 1.78 -7.08 23.93
C ALA A 98 0.48 -7.18 23.13
N LYS A 99 0.25 -8.33 22.46
CA LYS A 99 -0.95 -8.58 21.67
C LYS A 99 -2.23 -8.46 22.51
N GLU A 100 -2.26 -9.09 23.69
CA GLU A 100 -3.39 -9.03 24.62
C GLU A 100 -3.70 -7.61 25.06
N LEU A 101 -2.68 -6.85 25.46
CA LEU A 101 -2.86 -5.48 25.96
C LEU A 101 -3.27 -4.50 24.87
N ILE A 102 -2.70 -4.61 23.67
CA ILE A 102 -3.10 -3.78 22.53
C ILE A 102 -4.54 -4.10 22.11
N ALA A 103 -4.92 -5.37 22.05
CA ALA A 103 -6.29 -5.77 21.73
C ALA A 103 -7.28 -5.26 22.80
N ALA A 104 -6.92 -5.36 24.08
CA ALA A 104 -7.73 -4.84 25.18
C ALA A 104 -7.89 -3.31 25.12
N GLU A 105 -6.83 -2.57 24.80
CA GLU A 105 -6.89 -1.11 24.66
C GLU A 105 -7.75 -0.68 23.47
N LEU A 106 -7.63 -1.35 22.32
CA LEU A 106 -8.51 -1.10 21.17
C LEU A 106 -9.98 -1.41 21.49
N ALA A 107 -10.25 -2.54 22.14
CA ALA A 107 -11.59 -2.93 22.56
C ALA A 107 -12.19 -1.93 23.57
N ARG A 108 -11.38 -1.45 24.53
CA ARG A 108 -11.78 -0.42 25.50
C ARG A 108 -12.14 0.89 24.79
N ARG A 109 -11.32 1.36 23.86
CA ARG A 109 -11.60 2.56 23.06
C ARG A 109 -12.89 2.41 22.27
N LEU A 110 -13.06 1.27 21.61
CA LEU A 110 -14.27 0.96 20.84
C LEU A 110 -15.52 1.00 21.73
N ALA A 111 -15.50 0.33 22.88
CA ALA A 111 -16.60 0.33 23.83
C ALA A 111 -16.92 1.71 24.40
N ALA A 112 -15.91 2.57 24.54
CA ALA A 112 -16.05 3.95 25.02
C ALA A 112 -16.40 4.95 23.90
N GLY A 113 -16.51 4.52 22.64
CA GLY A 113 -16.73 5.41 21.50
C GLY A 113 -15.55 6.36 21.22
N LEU A 114 -14.34 5.99 21.68
CA LEU A 114 -13.12 6.78 21.49
C LEU A 114 -12.47 6.47 20.15
N ALA A 115 -11.96 7.50 19.49
CA ALA A 115 -11.18 7.34 18.28
C ALA A 115 -9.80 6.70 18.56
N MET A 116 -9.25 6.06 17.53
CA MET A 116 -7.83 5.71 17.45
C MET A 116 -7.24 6.38 16.21
N PRO A 117 -6.85 7.67 16.32
CA PRO A 117 -6.30 8.41 15.20
C PRO A 117 -4.89 7.91 14.86
N TRP A 118 -4.58 7.90 13.58
CA TRP A 118 -3.22 7.64 13.09
C TRP A 118 -2.86 8.63 12.00
N ALA A 119 -1.58 8.98 11.93
CA ALA A 119 -1.07 9.90 10.92
C ALA A 119 0.37 9.56 10.52
N PHE A 120 0.72 9.85 9.27
CA PHE A 120 2.09 9.88 8.79
C PHE A 120 2.22 10.72 7.53
N LYS A 121 3.44 11.09 7.14
CA LYS A 121 3.74 11.78 5.88
C LYS A 121 4.62 10.90 5.00
N ASP A 122 4.10 10.46 3.86
CA ASP A 122 4.90 9.89 2.79
C ASP A 122 5.45 11.01 1.91
N ALA A 123 6.65 11.47 2.24
CA ALA A 123 7.31 12.58 1.56
C ALA A 123 7.65 12.30 0.09
N GLU A 124 7.59 11.05 -0.37
CA GLU A 124 7.79 10.70 -1.79
C GLU A 124 6.47 10.77 -2.58
N ALA A 125 5.33 10.62 -1.90
CA ALA A 125 4.01 10.58 -2.54
C ALA A 125 3.25 11.90 -2.53
N SER A 126 3.42 12.70 -1.47
CA SER A 126 2.62 13.90 -1.24
C SER A 126 3.33 14.90 -0.34
N ASP A 127 3.03 16.19 -0.54
CA ASP A 127 3.39 17.23 0.41
C ASP A 127 2.45 17.27 1.63
N TYR A 128 1.32 16.56 1.56
CA TYR A 128 0.27 16.52 2.58
C TYR A 128 0.32 15.23 3.41
N PRO A 129 -0.03 15.30 4.71
CA PRO A 129 -0.09 14.11 5.55
C PRO A 129 -1.28 13.21 5.18
N LEU A 130 -1.12 11.94 5.51
CA LEU A 130 -2.17 10.93 5.49
C LEU A 130 -2.66 10.75 6.93
N GLU A 131 -3.96 10.91 7.15
CA GLU A 131 -4.59 10.87 8.46
C GLU A 131 -5.87 10.04 8.41
N GLY A 132 -6.08 9.20 9.43
CA GLY A 132 -7.26 8.35 9.54
C GLY A 132 -7.56 7.95 10.98
N ASN A 133 -8.59 7.11 11.15
CA ASN A 133 -8.98 6.56 12.44
C ASN A 133 -9.17 5.05 12.30
N LEU A 134 -8.36 4.25 13.01
CA LEU A 134 -8.39 2.78 12.88
C LEU A 134 -9.73 2.19 13.32
N LEU A 135 -10.44 2.86 14.24
CA LEU A 135 -11.73 2.40 14.77
C LEU A 135 -12.94 3.01 14.03
N LEU A 136 -12.73 3.72 12.91
CA LEU A 136 -13.84 4.34 12.18
C LEU A 136 -14.80 3.30 11.59
N GLY A 137 -15.99 3.20 12.17
CA GLY A 137 -17.01 2.24 11.75
C GLY A 137 -16.77 0.82 12.24
N ALA A 138 -15.85 0.63 13.18
CA ALA A 138 -15.60 -0.67 13.79
C ALA A 138 -16.74 -1.08 14.74
N ASP A 139 -16.98 -2.38 14.84
CA ASP A 139 -17.88 -2.99 15.80
C ASP A 139 -17.22 -4.13 16.60
N GLN A 140 -16.04 -4.58 16.17
CA GLN A 140 -15.34 -5.67 16.82
C GLN A 140 -13.81 -5.51 16.73
N VAL A 141 -13.13 -5.96 17.78
CA VAL A 141 -11.68 -6.19 17.79
C VAL A 141 -11.46 -7.66 18.06
N VAL A 142 -10.65 -8.32 17.24
CA VAL A 142 -10.34 -9.75 17.38
C VAL A 142 -8.84 -9.97 17.30
N THR A 143 -8.35 -10.99 17.98
CA THR A 143 -6.96 -11.45 17.87
C THR A 143 -6.87 -12.64 16.92
N GLU A 144 -5.71 -12.82 16.29
CA GLU A 144 -5.39 -13.99 15.45
C GLU A 144 -6.36 -14.19 14.26
N HIS A 145 -6.74 -13.09 13.62
CA HIS A 145 -7.69 -13.10 12.52
C HIS A 145 -7.05 -13.58 11.21
N THR A 146 -7.62 -14.62 10.60
CA THR A 146 -7.10 -15.17 9.36
C THR A 146 -7.67 -14.46 8.14
N LEU A 147 -6.79 -14.08 7.22
CA LEU A 147 -7.09 -13.48 5.93
C LEU A 147 -6.70 -14.44 4.80
N ASN A 148 -7.49 -14.43 3.73
CA ASN A 148 -7.10 -15.03 2.46
C ASN A 148 -6.45 -13.97 1.58
N THR A 149 -5.23 -14.24 1.15
CA THR A 149 -4.48 -13.36 0.25
C THR A 149 -4.92 -13.55 -1.21
N PRO A 150 -4.77 -12.53 -2.08
CA PRO A 150 -5.04 -12.65 -3.52
C PRO A 150 -4.28 -13.79 -4.23
N PHE A 151 -3.12 -14.18 -3.71
CA PHE A 151 -2.27 -15.23 -4.29
C PHE A 151 -2.53 -16.62 -3.68
N GLY A 152 -3.59 -16.75 -2.88
CA GLY A 152 -4.12 -18.04 -2.42
C GLY A 152 -3.48 -18.60 -1.15
N SER A 153 -2.66 -17.82 -0.45
CA SER A 153 -2.10 -18.16 0.86
C SER A 153 -2.92 -17.55 2.00
N ARG A 154 -2.77 -18.06 3.22
CA ARG A 154 -3.41 -17.51 4.42
C ARG A 154 -2.43 -16.64 5.19
N PHE A 155 -2.92 -15.52 5.72
CA PHE A 155 -2.17 -14.65 6.60
C PHE A 155 -2.92 -14.46 7.90
N ARG A 156 -2.27 -14.66 9.04
CA ARG A 156 -2.89 -14.45 10.35
C ARG A 156 -2.47 -13.08 10.91
N LEU A 157 -3.43 -12.17 11.05
CA LEU A 157 -3.23 -10.90 11.75
C LEU A 157 -3.17 -11.13 13.26
N ASP A 158 -2.21 -10.53 13.95
CA ASP A 158 -2.17 -10.61 15.42
C ASP A 158 -3.42 -9.97 16.03
N ILE A 159 -3.81 -8.80 15.50
CA ILE A 159 -5.03 -8.09 15.89
C ILE A 159 -5.70 -7.52 14.64
N ALA A 160 -7.00 -7.75 14.49
CA ALA A 160 -7.82 -7.16 13.45
C ALA A 160 -8.93 -6.29 14.05
N VAL A 161 -9.15 -5.14 13.43
CA VAL A 161 -10.31 -4.29 13.68
C VAL A 161 -11.33 -4.59 12.58
N LEU A 162 -12.51 -5.07 12.99
CA LEU A 162 -13.58 -5.44 12.09
C LEU A 162 -14.73 -4.44 12.16
N GLY A 163 -15.45 -4.34 11.05
CA GLY A 163 -16.66 -3.57 10.93
C GLY A 163 -17.77 -4.34 10.22
N PRO A 164 -18.97 -3.73 10.14
CA PRO A 164 -20.15 -4.38 9.64
C PRO A 164 -19.98 -4.75 8.15
N PRO A 165 -20.53 -5.90 7.73
CA PRO A 165 -20.34 -6.41 6.38
C PRO A 165 -20.87 -5.45 5.32
N ILE A 166 -20.20 -5.43 4.16
CA ILE A 166 -20.84 -5.00 2.91
C ILE A 166 -21.31 -6.29 2.25
N GLN A 167 -22.60 -6.59 2.42
CA GLN A 167 -23.25 -7.86 2.08
C GLN A 167 -23.07 -8.95 3.14
N THR A 168 -22.01 -9.76 3.06
CA THR A 168 -21.94 -11.02 3.83
C THR A 168 -20.74 -11.13 4.76
N GLU A 169 -19.54 -10.75 4.32
CA GLU A 169 -18.32 -10.89 5.12
C GLU A 169 -18.03 -9.61 5.92
N PRO A 170 -17.62 -9.73 7.21
CA PRO A 170 -17.12 -8.61 7.98
C PRO A 170 -16.02 -7.85 7.24
N MET A 171 -16.04 -6.54 7.35
CA MET A 171 -14.99 -5.70 6.78
C MET A 171 -13.79 -5.72 7.71
N VAL A 172 -12.60 -5.96 7.18
CA VAL A 172 -11.36 -5.68 7.92
C VAL A 172 -11.01 -4.22 7.71
N LEU A 173 -11.17 -3.42 8.76
CA LEU A 173 -10.97 -1.97 8.75
C LEU A 173 -9.51 -1.57 9.00
N GLY A 174 -8.78 -2.44 9.69
CA GLY A 174 -7.37 -2.24 9.98
C GLY A 174 -6.78 -3.43 10.72
N GLY A 175 -5.45 -3.44 10.85
CA GLY A 175 -4.72 -4.46 11.57
C GLY A 175 -3.61 -3.89 12.43
N VAL A 176 -3.24 -4.63 13.48
CA VAL A 176 -2.03 -4.38 14.26
C VAL A 176 -1.19 -5.66 14.30
N GLU A 177 0.09 -5.55 14.00
CA GLU A 177 1.09 -6.61 14.09
C GLU A 177 2.12 -6.27 15.15
N ILE A 178 2.45 -7.25 15.99
CA ILE A 178 3.49 -7.14 16.99
C ILE A 178 4.77 -7.75 16.41
N GLU A 179 5.87 -7.02 16.44
CA GLU A 179 7.16 -7.50 15.92
C GLU A 179 8.07 -7.90 17.06
N LEU A 180 8.56 -9.14 17.03
CA LEU A 180 9.59 -9.63 17.92
C LEU A 180 10.75 -10.19 17.08
N GLY A 181 11.88 -9.48 17.06
CA GLY A 181 13.08 -9.92 16.35
C GLY A 181 13.24 -9.31 14.95
N HIS A 182 14.28 -9.76 14.25
CA HIS A 182 14.97 -8.94 13.25
C HIS A 182 15.11 -9.57 11.85
N ALA A 183 14.42 -10.67 11.58
CA ALA A 183 14.42 -11.25 10.24
C ALA A 183 13.61 -10.37 9.27
N PHE A 184 14.09 -10.27 8.03
CA PHE A 184 13.30 -9.69 6.95
C PHE A 184 12.05 -10.55 6.74
N ASP A 185 10.87 -9.96 6.95
CA ASP A 185 9.55 -10.61 6.86
C ASP A 185 8.97 -10.30 5.47
N GLY A 186 9.29 -11.15 4.48
CA GLY A 186 8.82 -11.00 3.09
C GLY A 186 7.31 -11.13 3.01
N ARG A 187 6.72 -11.92 3.91
CA ARG A 187 5.29 -12.01 4.12
C ARG A 187 4.64 -10.65 4.40
N LYS A 188 5.15 -9.85 5.35
CA LYS A 188 4.61 -8.50 5.62
C LYS A 188 4.74 -7.56 4.43
N ALA A 189 5.83 -7.66 3.66
CA ALA A 189 6.00 -6.87 2.44
C ALA A 189 4.88 -7.16 1.41
N LEU A 190 4.58 -8.44 1.18
CA LEU A 190 3.48 -8.83 0.29
C LEU A 190 2.12 -8.43 0.82
N ILE A 191 1.91 -8.56 2.13
CA ILE A 191 0.66 -8.15 2.77
C ILE A 191 0.41 -6.64 2.61
N GLY A 192 1.42 -5.80 2.85
CA GLY A 192 1.30 -4.36 2.63
C GLY A 192 0.97 -3.98 1.18
N LYS A 193 1.33 -4.82 0.20
CA LYS A 193 1.03 -4.63 -1.22
C LYS A 193 -0.30 -5.26 -1.68
N SER A 194 -0.92 -6.08 -0.86
CA SER A 194 -2.09 -6.88 -1.27
C SER A 194 -3.36 -6.58 -0.46
N LEU A 195 -3.24 -5.90 0.68
CA LEU A 195 -4.37 -5.62 1.54
C LEU A 195 -4.81 -4.14 1.48
N GLY A 196 -6.13 -3.95 1.39
CA GLY A 196 -6.78 -2.65 1.27
C GLY A 196 -7.19 -2.05 2.62
N PHE A 197 -6.29 -2.00 3.61
CA PHE A 197 -6.51 -1.34 4.91
C PHE A 197 -5.20 -0.86 5.54
N ALA A 198 -5.29 -0.06 6.62
CA ALA A 198 -4.11 0.40 7.36
C ALA A 198 -3.61 -0.71 8.30
N LEU A 199 -2.33 -1.07 8.19
CA LEU A 199 -1.66 -2.05 9.05
C LEU A 199 -0.60 -1.34 9.90
N ILE A 200 -0.76 -1.36 11.22
CA ILE A 200 0.18 -0.77 12.17
C ILE A 200 1.10 -1.89 12.68
N SER A 201 2.39 -1.71 12.53
CA SER A 201 3.42 -2.60 13.07
C SER A 201 4.03 -1.95 14.30
N ILE A 202 4.12 -2.68 15.42
CA ILE A 202 4.67 -2.23 16.70
C ILE A 202 5.87 -3.10 17.03
N ASP A 203 7.06 -2.50 17.11
CA ASP A 203 8.29 -3.23 17.45
C ASP A 203 8.48 -3.32 18.96
N ILE A 204 8.58 -4.55 19.47
CA ILE A 204 8.81 -4.85 20.89
C ILE A 204 10.16 -5.55 21.12
N THR A 205 11.07 -5.56 20.13
CA THR A 205 12.29 -6.38 20.20
C THR A 205 13.21 -6.03 21.37
N GLU A 206 13.27 -4.75 21.77
CA GLU A 206 14.11 -4.28 22.88
C GLU A 206 13.35 -4.24 24.22
N MET A 207 12.14 -4.78 24.28
CA MET A 207 11.28 -4.73 25.45
C MET A 207 11.31 -6.02 26.26
N THR A 208 11.24 -5.88 27.58
CA THR A 208 10.98 -6.97 28.51
C THR A 208 9.49 -7.06 28.84
N VAL A 209 9.06 -8.17 29.45
CA VAL A 209 7.66 -8.33 29.88
C VAL A 209 7.20 -7.21 30.83
N ASP A 210 8.09 -6.71 31.70
CA ASP A 210 7.77 -5.65 32.66
C ASP A 210 7.55 -4.28 31.98
N ASP A 211 8.19 -4.06 30.83
CA ASP A 211 7.98 -2.86 30.01
C ASP A 211 6.59 -2.87 29.33
N ILE A 212 5.98 -4.05 29.17
CA ILE A 212 4.74 -4.27 28.42
C ILE A 212 3.53 -4.28 29.37
N ASN A 213 3.01 -3.08 29.64
CA ASN A 213 1.85 -2.83 30.51
C ASN A 213 0.75 -2.01 29.83
N ALA A 214 -0.37 -1.74 30.52
CA ALA A 214 -1.52 -1.05 29.95
C ALA A 214 -1.21 0.38 29.50
N GLN A 215 -0.36 1.10 30.24
CA GLN A 215 0.08 2.44 29.88
C GLN A 215 0.92 2.41 28.60
N TRP A 216 1.82 1.43 28.48
CA TRP A 216 2.56 1.20 27.25
C TRP A 216 1.62 0.96 26.06
N ALA A 217 0.58 0.13 26.20
CA ALA A 217 -0.33 -0.18 25.09
C ALA A 217 -1.05 1.07 24.56
N GLU A 218 -1.49 1.96 25.46
CA GLU A 218 -2.07 3.25 25.08
C GLU A 218 -1.07 4.14 24.32
N GLN A 219 0.17 4.22 24.82
CA GLN A 219 1.23 5.02 24.22
C GLN A 219 1.67 4.46 22.86
N ALA A 220 1.82 3.14 22.74
CA ALA A 220 2.25 2.46 21.52
C ALA A 220 1.27 2.74 20.37
N LEU A 221 -0.04 2.65 20.63
CA LEU A 221 -1.08 2.92 19.61
C LEU A 221 -1.12 4.39 19.15
N THR A 222 -0.62 5.32 19.97
CA THR A 222 -0.65 6.76 19.68
C THR A 222 0.72 7.34 19.35
N ALA A 223 1.78 6.52 19.36
CA ALA A 223 3.15 6.96 19.15
C ALA A 223 3.39 7.52 17.73
N THR A 224 4.08 8.66 17.68
CA THR A 224 4.54 9.31 16.45
C THR A 224 6.05 9.50 16.50
N THR A 225 6.66 9.96 15.40
CA THR A 225 8.09 10.35 15.39
C THR A 225 8.41 11.44 16.41
N ARG A 226 7.43 12.21 16.87
CA ARG A 226 7.61 13.25 17.91
C ARG A 226 7.62 12.69 19.33
N SER A 227 7.18 11.44 19.51
CA SER A 227 7.00 10.83 20.82
C SER A 227 8.28 10.18 21.37
N HIS A 228 9.38 10.18 20.62
CA HIS A 228 10.63 9.53 20.98
C HIS A 228 11.80 10.53 20.92
N GLU A 229 12.69 10.49 21.90
CA GLU A 229 13.80 11.46 22.05
C GLU A 229 14.71 11.53 20.81
N GLN A 230 14.99 10.38 20.19
CA GLN A 230 15.80 10.27 18.97
C GLN A 230 14.99 10.44 17.66
N GLY A 231 13.72 10.85 17.73
CA GLY A 231 12.85 11.01 16.56
C GLY A 231 12.44 9.69 15.88
N ARG A 232 12.69 8.54 16.53
CA ARG A 232 12.33 7.21 16.02
C ARG A 232 10.84 6.97 16.25
N ARG A 233 10.15 6.39 15.27
CA ARG A 233 8.79 5.92 15.47
C ARG A 233 8.85 4.43 15.84
N GLN A 234 8.36 4.06 17.03
CA GLN A 234 8.23 2.65 17.44
C GLN A 234 7.07 1.94 16.72
N THR A 235 6.22 2.71 16.04
CA THR A 235 5.17 2.19 15.18
C THR A 235 5.44 2.51 13.72
N TYR A 236 5.08 1.61 12.82
CA TYR A 236 5.11 1.88 11.39
C TYR A 236 3.74 1.61 10.78
N ILE A 237 3.29 2.48 9.89
CA ILE A 237 2.00 2.33 9.22
C ILE A 237 2.26 1.90 7.78
N TYR A 238 1.84 0.69 7.45
CA TYR A 238 1.69 0.25 6.07
C TYR A 238 0.32 0.66 5.58
N LEU A 239 0.30 1.44 4.49
CA LEU A 239 -0.92 1.85 3.81
C LEU A 239 -0.68 1.71 2.31
N HIS A 240 -1.54 0.97 1.64
CA HIS A 240 -1.49 0.83 0.19
C HIS A 240 -1.84 2.16 -0.50
N ASP A 241 -1.11 2.52 -1.56
CA ASP A 241 -1.27 3.79 -2.30
C ASP A 241 -2.70 4.02 -2.79
N LEU A 242 -3.40 2.94 -3.14
CA LEU A 242 -4.83 2.93 -3.49
C LEU A 242 -5.77 3.60 -2.47
N LEU A 243 -5.37 3.64 -1.20
CA LEU A 243 -6.10 4.31 -0.11
C LEU A 243 -5.62 5.74 0.14
N TYR A 244 -4.56 6.24 -0.51
CA TYR A 244 -4.07 7.60 -0.28
C TYR A 244 -5.14 8.67 -0.59
N PRO A 245 -5.95 8.54 -1.67
CA PRO A 245 -7.02 9.49 -1.92
C PRO A 245 -8.10 9.58 -0.82
N LEU A 246 -8.21 8.54 0.02
CA LEU A 246 -9.13 8.52 1.16
C LEU A 246 -8.58 9.30 2.36
N TYR A 247 -7.27 9.19 2.62
CA TYR A 247 -6.65 9.66 3.86
C TYR A 247 -5.83 10.96 3.72
N ALA A 248 -5.55 11.40 2.50
CA ALA A 248 -4.75 12.61 2.27
C ALA A 248 -5.49 13.89 2.66
N GLN A 249 -4.86 14.70 3.52
CA GLN A 249 -5.40 15.98 3.98
C GLN A 249 -5.11 17.09 2.97
N LEU A 250 -5.85 17.10 1.86
CA LEU A 250 -5.67 18.09 0.81
C LEU A 250 -6.33 19.43 1.19
N PRO A 251 -5.65 20.56 0.96
CA PRO A 251 -6.20 21.88 1.22
C PRO A 251 -7.30 22.23 0.22
N THR A 252 -8.24 23.07 0.65
CA THR A 252 -9.44 23.46 -0.11
C THR A 252 -9.17 24.01 -1.51
N PHE A 253 -8.01 24.64 -1.74
CA PHE A 253 -7.66 25.15 -3.07
C PHE A 253 -7.39 24.05 -4.10
N LEU A 254 -6.99 22.86 -3.68
CA LEU A 254 -6.85 21.66 -4.52
C LEU A 254 -8.18 20.89 -4.65
N ASP A 255 -9.15 21.19 -3.77
CA ASP A 255 -10.37 20.41 -3.56
C ASP A 255 -11.65 21.12 -4.03
N ARG A 256 -11.55 22.00 -5.03
CA ARG A 256 -12.71 22.80 -5.48
C ARG A 256 -13.82 21.99 -6.15
N GLU A 257 -13.49 20.85 -6.74
CA GLU A 257 -14.45 20.05 -7.53
C GLU A 257 -15.17 18.97 -6.74
N GLN A 258 -14.70 18.65 -5.51
CA GLN A 258 -15.30 17.66 -4.61
C GLN A 258 -15.47 16.25 -5.22
N ARG A 259 -14.78 15.96 -6.34
CA ARG A 259 -14.80 14.68 -7.04
C ARG A 259 -13.39 14.34 -7.52
N HIS A 260 -13.08 13.06 -7.52
CA HIS A 260 -11.83 12.53 -8.05
C HIS A 260 -12.10 11.31 -8.93
N GLN A 261 -11.09 10.81 -9.64
CA GLN A 261 -11.26 9.71 -10.57
C GLN A 261 -10.24 8.60 -10.34
N TYR A 262 -10.69 7.36 -10.53
CA TYR A 262 -9.86 6.18 -10.69
C TYR A 262 -9.95 5.70 -12.15
N LEU A 263 -8.82 5.29 -12.69
CA LEU A 263 -8.67 4.76 -14.05
C LEU A 263 -8.15 3.34 -13.93
N MET A 264 -8.91 2.38 -14.46
CA MET A 264 -8.61 0.95 -14.29
C MET A 264 -8.42 0.30 -15.66
N PHE A 265 -7.26 -0.33 -15.86
CA PHE A 265 -6.94 -1.10 -17.06
C PHE A 265 -6.83 -2.57 -16.68
N ALA A 266 -7.61 -3.40 -17.37
CA ALA A 266 -7.69 -4.85 -17.20
C ALA A 266 -8.34 -5.45 -18.45
N ASP A 267 -8.36 -6.77 -18.56
CA ASP A 267 -9.11 -7.44 -19.62
C ASP A 267 -10.61 -7.08 -19.59
N ASP A 268 -11.26 -7.23 -20.74
CA ASP A 268 -12.66 -6.87 -20.96
C ASP A 268 -13.64 -7.52 -19.96
N ALA A 269 -13.40 -8.77 -19.56
CA ALA A 269 -14.26 -9.47 -18.62
C ALA A 269 -14.10 -8.89 -17.20
N THR A 270 -12.86 -8.63 -16.78
CA THR A 270 -12.54 -7.98 -15.52
C THR A 270 -13.12 -6.57 -15.44
N LEU A 271 -13.02 -5.76 -16.51
CA LEU A 271 -13.61 -4.42 -16.54
C LEU A 271 -15.14 -4.44 -16.40
N ARG A 272 -15.83 -5.38 -17.06
CA ARG A 272 -17.29 -5.55 -16.90
C ARG A 272 -17.67 -5.96 -15.47
N LYS A 273 -16.88 -6.86 -14.87
CA LYS A 273 -17.08 -7.31 -13.48
C LYS A 273 -16.91 -6.15 -12.50
N LEU A 274 -15.81 -5.41 -12.62
CA LEU A 274 -15.53 -4.22 -11.82
C LEU A 274 -16.63 -3.16 -11.97
N MET A 275 -17.10 -2.89 -13.19
CA MET A 275 -18.20 -1.96 -13.42
C MET A 275 -19.45 -2.33 -12.62
N ASN A 276 -19.83 -3.62 -12.64
CA ASN A 276 -21.00 -4.11 -11.92
C ASN A 276 -20.80 -4.03 -10.40
N TRP A 277 -19.62 -4.40 -9.91
CA TRP A 277 -19.28 -4.31 -8.50
C TRP A 277 -19.27 -2.87 -7.98
N MET A 278 -18.70 -1.90 -8.70
CA MET A 278 -18.68 -0.51 -8.26
C MET A 278 -20.09 0.10 -8.23
N LYS A 279 -20.95 -0.25 -9.18
CA LYS A 279 -22.37 0.16 -9.18
C LYS A 279 -23.13 -0.46 -8.01
N LEU A 280 -22.91 -1.75 -7.75
CA LEU A 280 -23.52 -2.44 -6.63
C LEU A 280 -23.05 -1.87 -5.30
N LEU A 281 -21.75 -1.63 -5.13
CA LEU A 281 -21.17 -1.04 -3.94
C LEU A 281 -21.75 0.36 -3.66
N ALA A 282 -21.83 1.22 -4.68
CA ALA A 282 -22.44 2.54 -4.55
C ALA A 282 -23.91 2.43 -4.08
N LYS A 283 -24.67 1.50 -4.66
CA LYS A 283 -26.06 1.25 -4.26
C LYS A 283 -26.16 0.72 -2.82
N THR A 284 -25.31 -0.24 -2.44
CA THR A 284 -25.31 -0.86 -1.10
C THR A 284 -24.93 0.14 -0.01
N LEU A 285 -24.14 1.16 -0.34
CA LEU A 285 -23.76 2.23 0.58
C LEU A 285 -24.64 3.47 0.44
N ASP A 286 -25.81 3.37 -0.21
CA ASP A 286 -26.81 4.44 -0.32
C ASP A 286 -26.28 5.75 -0.93
N TYR A 287 -25.38 5.66 -1.92
CA TYR A 287 -24.95 6.83 -2.68
C TYR A 287 -26.10 7.36 -3.55
N PRO A 288 -26.34 8.70 -3.57
CA PRO A 288 -27.33 9.29 -4.45
C PRO A 288 -27.04 9.00 -5.93
N SER A 289 -28.08 8.89 -6.75
CA SER A 289 -27.92 8.69 -8.20
C SER A 289 -27.02 9.75 -8.82
N GLY A 290 -26.03 9.33 -9.62
CA GLY A 290 -25.07 10.22 -10.28
C GLY A 290 -23.89 10.71 -9.43
N SER A 291 -23.91 10.48 -8.11
CA SER A 291 -22.79 10.83 -7.23
C SER A 291 -21.55 9.95 -7.50
N VAL A 292 -21.76 8.65 -7.72
CA VAL A 292 -20.75 7.71 -8.20
C VAL A 292 -21.03 7.39 -9.67
N ALA A 293 -20.12 7.78 -10.56
CA ALA A 293 -20.23 7.53 -11.98
C ALA A 293 -19.23 6.44 -12.41
N VAL A 294 -19.73 5.41 -13.07
CA VAL A 294 -18.95 4.25 -13.50
C VAL A 294 -19.13 4.08 -15.01
N ALA A 295 -18.07 4.30 -15.79
CA ALA A 295 -18.14 4.34 -17.25
C ALA A 295 -16.95 3.66 -17.93
N ILE A 296 -17.23 2.93 -19.02
CA ILE A 296 -16.18 2.44 -19.92
C ILE A 296 -15.79 3.56 -20.89
N VAL A 297 -14.51 3.88 -20.94
CA VAL A 297 -13.91 4.77 -21.93
C VAL A 297 -13.35 3.91 -23.05
N ASN A 298 -13.88 4.05 -24.27
CA ASN A 298 -13.47 3.24 -25.42
C ASN A 298 -12.72 4.09 -26.46
N GLY A 299 -11.66 3.55 -27.06
CA GLY A 299 -10.85 4.21 -28.09
C GLY A 299 -11.40 4.03 -29.52
N LYS A 300 -12.72 4.17 -29.71
CA LYS A 300 -13.40 3.96 -31.01
C LYS A 300 -13.26 5.11 -32.01
N SER A 301 -13.04 6.34 -31.55
CA SER A 301 -12.76 7.50 -32.40
C SER A 301 -11.35 8.05 -32.11
N GLU A 302 -10.82 8.89 -33.00
CA GLU A 302 -9.49 9.51 -32.76
C GLU A 302 -9.46 10.31 -31.45
N GLN A 303 -10.52 11.06 -31.17
CA GLN A 303 -10.64 11.82 -29.92
C GLN A 303 -10.69 10.90 -28.70
N SER A 304 -11.48 9.82 -28.76
CA SER A 304 -11.62 8.92 -27.63
C SER A 304 -10.39 8.01 -27.45
N ARG A 305 -9.63 7.78 -28.52
CA ARG A 305 -8.31 7.16 -28.50
C ARG A 305 -7.30 8.01 -27.73
N LYS A 306 -7.20 9.31 -28.02
CA LYS A 306 -6.34 10.25 -27.25
C LYS A 306 -6.74 10.29 -25.77
N MET A 307 -8.04 10.28 -25.46
CA MET A 307 -8.51 10.20 -24.08
C MET A 307 -8.07 8.90 -23.37
N LEU A 308 -8.08 7.78 -24.08
CA LEU A 308 -7.61 6.49 -23.56
C LEU A 308 -6.09 6.50 -23.34
N GLU A 309 -5.32 7.02 -24.29
CA GLU A 309 -3.87 7.18 -24.18
C GLU A 309 -3.50 8.06 -22.98
N HIS A 310 -4.15 9.21 -22.81
CA HIS A 310 -3.95 10.07 -21.64
C HIS A 310 -4.30 9.36 -20.32
N ALA A 311 -5.31 8.48 -20.33
CA ALA A 311 -5.63 7.66 -19.16
C ALA A 311 -4.57 6.57 -18.92
N GLY A 312 -4.03 5.97 -19.99
CA GLY A 312 -2.95 5.00 -19.96
C GLY A 312 -1.67 5.57 -19.37
N GLN A 313 -1.29 6.78 -19.80
CA GLN A 313 -0.13 7.51 -19.26
C GLN A 313 -0.22 7.78 -17.74
N VAL A 314 -1.43 7.82 -17.17
CA VAL A 314 -1.61 7.96 -15.70
C VAL A 314 -1.32 6.65 -14.97
N VAL A 315 -1.63 5.50 -15.57
CA VAL A 315 -1.42 4.19 -14.93
C VAL A 315 -0.04 3.60 -15.21
N GLY A 316 0.67 4.08 -16.23
CA GLY A 316 2.07 3.75 -16.53
C GLY A 316 2.28 3.25 -17.97
N PRO A 317 3.54 3.07 -18.39
CA PRO A 317 3.90 2.74 -19.78
C PRO A 317 3.40 1.38 -20.26
N ASP A 318 3.08 0.48 -19.34
CA ASP A 318 2.63 -0.89 -19.54
C ASP A 318 1.11 -1.04 -19.73
N TRP A 319 0.36 0.06 -19.79
CA TRP A 319 -1.11 0.04 -19.85
C TRP A 319 -1.67 -0.70 -21.06
N GLU A 320 -0.99 -0.63 -22.21
CA GLU A 320 -1.43 -1.27 -23.45
C GLU A 320 -1.42 -2.80 -23.35
N GLN A 321 -0.55 -3.36 -22.51
CA GLN A 321 -0.48 -4.80 -22.24
C GLN A 321 -1.73 -5.30 -21.50
N PHE A 322 -2.45 -4.41 -20.80
CA PHE A 322 -3.68 -4.74 -20.10
C PHE A 322 -4.90 -4.55 -20.99
N ASN A 323 -5.01 -3.38 -21.62
CA ASN A 323 -6.11 -3.07 -22.51
C ASN A 323 -5.81 -1.82 -23.35
N ASN A 324 -5.51 -2.01 -24.62
CA ASN A 324 -5.19 -0.90 -25.53
C ASN A 324 -6.43 -0.29 -26.24
N HIS A 325 -7.65 -0.76 -25.94
CA HIS A 325 -8.88 -0.29 -26.59
C HIS A 325 -9.92 0.27 -25.64
N GLN A 326 -9.85 -0.01 -24.33
CA GLN A 326 -10.73 0.58 -23.33
C GLN A 326 -10.20 0.54 -21.89
N CYS A 327 -10.76 1.38 -21.03
CA CYS A 327 -10.55 1.33 -19.59
C CYS A 327 -11.84 1.61 -18.83
N LEU A 328 -11.87 1.27 -17.54
CA LEU A 328 -12.95 1.66 -16.64
C LEU A 328 -12.59 2.95 -15.91
N ARG A 329 -13.42 3.98 -16.06
CA ARG A 329 -13.34 5.23 -15.30
C ARG A 329 -14.40 5.23 -14.20
N LEU A 330 -13.93 5.39 -12.97
CA LEU A 330 -14.75 5.57 -11.79
C LEU A 330 -14.58 7.00 -11.29
N THR A 331 -15.68 7.76 -11.16
CA THR A 331 -15.67 9.12 -10.60
C THR A 331 -16.54 9.15 -9.36
N VAL A 332 -15.94 9.39 -8.21
CA VAL A 332 -16.63 9.36 -6.91
C VAL A 332 -16.46 10.69 -6.18
N PRO A 333 -17.36 11.02 -5.23
CA PRO A 333 -17.19 12.18 -4.35
C PRO A 333 -15.95 11.99 -3.48
N ARG A 334 -15.26 13.08 -3.18
CA ARG A 334 -14.16 13.05 -2.21
C ARG A 334 -14.70 12.84 -0.78
N PRO A 335 -13.91 12.22 0.11
CA PRO A 335 -14.25 12.17 1.54
C PRO A 335 -14.37 13.59 2.10
N LYS A 336 -15.45 13.86 2.83
CA LYS A 336 -15.71 15.20 3.38
C LYS A 336 -14.85 15.52 4.60
N SER A 337 -14.41 14.49 5.31
CA SER A 337 -13.54 14.57 6.48
C SER A 337 -12.92 13.20 6.77
N PRO A 338 -11.90 13.12 7.63
CA PRO A 338 -11.37 11.85 8.12
C PRO A 338 -12.40 10.95 8.83
N ALA A 339 -13.57 11.49 9.21
CA ALA A 339 -14.67 10.75 9.85
C ALA A 339 -15.81 10.37 8.88
N ASP A 340 -15.64 10.59 7.57
CA ASP A 340 -16.64 10.23 6.57
C ASP A 340 -16.77 8.71 6.40
N LEU A 341 -17.68 8.11 7.18
CA LEU A 341 -17.87 6.66 7.23
C LEU A 341 -18.33 6.08 5.88
N GLN A 342 -19.18 6.79 5.14
CA GLN A 342 -19.68 6.31 3.85
C GLN A 342 -18.52 6.21 2.84
N ALA A 343 -17.72 7.28 2.74
CA ALA A 343 -16.52 7.28 1.90
C ALA A 343 -15.49 6.25 2.36
N HIS A 344 -15.25 6.13 3.67
CA HIS A 344 -14.35 5.14 4.24
C HIS A 344 -14.73 3.71 3.81
N ARG A 345 -15.99 3.32 4.01
CA ARG A 345 -16.48 1.99 3.61
C ARG A 345 -16.39 1.76 2.11
N PHE A 346 -16.72 2.76 1.29
CA PHE A 346 -16.64 2.65 -0.17
C PHE A 346 -15.20 2.41 -0.63
N HIS A 347 -14.26 3.24 -0.20
CA HIS A 347 -12.87 3.20 -0.68
C HIS A 347 -12.13 1.95 -0.17
N MET A 348 -12.36 1.55 1.08
CA MET A 348 -11.84 0.30 1.65
C MET A 348 -12.29 -0.92 0.84
N THR A 349 -13.59 -1.03 0.55
CA THR A 349 -14.11 -2.16 -0.21
C THR A 349 -13.70 -2.13 -1.67
N MET A 350 -13.67 -0.95 -2.28
CA MET A 350 -13.11 -0.78 -3.62
C MET A 350 -11.65 -1.23 -3.67
N ALA A 351 -10.83 -0.85 -2.69
CA ALA A 351 -9.43 -1.27 -2.62
C ALA A 351 -9.30 -2.79 -2.49
N ARG A 352 -10.09 -3.44 -1.62
CA ARG A 352 -10.12 -4.90 -1.51
C ARG A 352 -10.55 -5.58 -2.81
N LEU A 353 -11.58 -5.07 -3.50
CA LEU A 353 -12.02 -5.61 -4.79
C LEU A 353 -10.92 -5.52 -5.85
N LEU A 354 -10.20 -4.39 -5.90
CA LEU A 354 -9.14 -4.16 -6.87
C LEU A 354 -7.88 -4.96 -6.57
N LEU A 355 -7.47 -5.07 -5.31
CA LEU A 355 -6.23 -5.76 -4.92
C LEU A 355 -6.40 -7.28 -4.81
N SER A 356 -7.60 -7.74 -4.40
CA SER A 356 -7.83 -9.17 -4.12
C SER A 356 -8.57 -9.92 -5.21
N HIS A 357 -9.30 -9.22 -6.10
CA HIS A 357 -10.24 -9.86 -7.02
C HIS A 357 -10.17 -9.37 -8.47
N ALA A 358 -9.20 -8.51 -8.79
CA ALA A 358 -8.97 -8.01 -10.13
C ALA A 358 -7.48 -7.93 -10.45
N ASP A 359 -7.09 -8.42 -11.62
CA ASP A 359 -5.76 -8.16 -12.17
C ASP A 359 -5.80 -6.84 -12.96
N ALA A 360 -5.87 -5.72 -12.24
CA ALA A 360 -5.98 -4.39 -12.83
C ALA A 360 -4.80 -3.47 -12.48
N LEU A 361 -4.34 -2.68 -13.45
CA LEU A 361 -3.62 -1.43 -13.19
C LEU A 361 -4.62 -0.37 -12.74
N VAL A 362 -4.26 0.38 -11.71
CA VAL A 362 -5.11 1.46 -11.21
C VAL A 362 -4.31 2.75 -11.13
N GLY A 363 -4.79 3.78 -11.82
CA GLY A 363 -4.32 5.15 -11.63
C GLY A 363 -5.41 6.07 -11.12
N TYR A 364 -5.02 7.31 -10.89
CA TYR A 364 -5.79 8.28 -10.15
C TYR A 364 -5.69 9.66 -10.76
N LYS A 365 -6.78 10.41 -10.73
CA LYS A 365 -6.82 11.84 -11.01
C LYS A 365 -7.43 12.55 -9.82
N TYR A 366 -6.69 13.49 -9.23
CA TYR A 366 -7.13 14.22 -8.04
C TYR A 366 -8.28 15.20 -8.31
N ARG A 367 -8.59 15.51 -9.57
CA ARG A 367 -9.78 16.29 -9.93
C ARG A 367 -10.22 15.90 -11.34
N ASN A 368 -11.43 16.25 -11.72
CA ASN A 368 -11.87 16.08 -13.10
C ASN A 368 -11.14 17.07 -14.00
N GLY A 369 -10.99 16.72 -15.28
CA GLY A 369 -10.39 17.62 -16.27
C GLY A 369 -8.92 17.98 -16.03
N VAL A 370 -8.22 17.31 -15.10
CA VAL A 370 -6.77 17.45 -15.02
C VAL A 370 -6.11 16.67 -16.16
N ASP A 371 -5.31 17.41 -16.93
CA ASP A 371 -4.47 16.88 -17.99
C ASP A 371 -3.12 16.41 -17.44
N ASN A 372 -2.57 15.37 -18.06
CA ASN A 372 -1.30 14.77 -17.67
C ASN A 372 -0.17 15.39 -18.50
N ASP A 373 0.14 16.65 -18.25
CA ASP A 373 1.13 17.39 -19.05
C ASP A 373 2.57 16.87 -18.87
N HIS A 374 2.82 16.13 -17.79
CA HIS A 374 4.12 15.56 -17.40
C HIS A 374 4.03 14.04 -17.21
N PRO A 375 3.79 13.23 -18.25
CA PRO A 375 3.59 11.78 -18.12
C PRO A 375 4.79 11.03 -17.51
N GLU A 376 5.98 11.62 -17.53
CA GLU A 376 7.21 11.13 -16.88
C GLU A 376 7.17 11.18 -15.35
N ASP A 377 6.35 12.06 -14.78
CA ASP A 377 6.20 12.22 -13.34
C ASP A 377 5.26 11.16 -12.78
N ASP A 378 5.61 10.57 -11.64
CA ASP A 378 4.81 9.56 -10.94
C ASP A 378 3.81 10.15 -9.94
N VAL A 379 3.87 11.47 -9.71
CA VAL A 379 3.02 12.23 -8.79
C VAL A 379 2.36 13.40 -9.51
N TRP A 380 1.12 13.72 -9.14
CA TRP A 380 0.46 14.94 -9.61
C TRP A 380 1.07 16.18 -8.95
N VAL A 381 1.49 17.15 -9.75
CA VAL A 381 1.95 18.46 -9.25
C VAL A 381 0.93 19.54 -9.58
N ALA A 382 0.45 20.24 -8.56
CA ALA A 382 -0.45 21.37 -8.72
C ALA A 382 0.32 22.68 -8.56
N HIS A 383 0.11 23.59 -9.51
CA HIS A 383 0.73 24.91 -9.51
C HIS A 383 -0.26 25.95 -9.00
N ARG A 384 0.17 26.80 -8.07
CA ARG A 384 -0.66 27.88 -7.51
C ARG A 384 0.11 29.19 -7.52
N TRP A 385 -0.49 30.21 -8.14
CA TRP A 385 -0.09 31.60 -7.99
C TRP A 385 -0.70 32.18 -6.70
N ILE A 386 0.14 32.78 -5.87
CA ILE A 386 -0.28 33.51 -4.66
C ILE A 386 -0.10 35.00 -4.95
N ALA A 387 -1.19 35.65 -5.35
CA ALA A 387 -1.19 37.02 -5.86
C ALA A 387 -0.56 38.03 -4.89
N ASP A 388 -0.91 37.95 -3.61
CA ASP A 388 -0.46 38.89 -2.57
C ASP A 388 1.06 38.84 -2.36
N GLN A 389 1.67 37.67 -2.59
CA GLN A 389 3.10 37.45 -2.41
C GLN A 389 3.86 37.48 -3.73
N LYS A 390 3.15 37.53 -4.86
CA LYS A 390 3.72 37.39 -6.22
C LYS A 390 4.62 36.17 -6.37
N ILE A 391 4.24 35.04 -5.76
CA ILE A 391 5.00 33.79 -5.85
C ILE A 391 4.18 32.68 -6.51
N HIS A 392 4.88 31.87 -7.30
CA HIS A 392 4.40 30.56 -7.74
C HIS A 392 4.82 29.49 -6.73
N THR A 393 3.87 28.64 -6.35
CA THR A 393 4.11 27.48 -5.49
C THR A 393 3.72 26.21 -6.22
N GLN A 394 4.47 25.15 -5.97
CA GLN A 394 4.22 23.80 -6.48
C GLN A 394 3.83 22.91 -5.32
N HIS A 395 2.87 22.02 -5.55
CA HIS A 395 2.32 21.13 -4.53
C HIS A 395 2.23 19.73 -5.10
N ARG A 396 2.99 18.78 -4.56
CA ARG A 396 2.85 17.36 -4.86
C ARG A 396 1.60 16.83 -4.19
N VAL A 397 0.60 16.51 -4.99
CA VAL A 397 -0.74 16.17 -4.53
C VAL A 397 -0.80 14.71 -4.10
N LEU A 398 -0.76 13.78 -5.06
CA LEU A 398 -0.86 12.34 -4.84
C LEU A 398 -0.25 11.58 -6.03
N PRO A 399 0.13 10.29 -5.85
CA PRO A 399 0.61 9.46 -6.95
C PRO A 399 -0.40 9.32 -8.09
N LYS A 400 0.13 9.18 -9.32
CA LYS A 400 -0.66 8.91 -10.53
C LYS A 400 -1.06 7.44 -10.61
N ARG A 401 -0.09 6.53 -10.51
CA ARG A 401 -0.29 5.08 -10.41
C ARG A 401 -0.47 4.71 -8.93
N LEU A 402 -1.59 4.08 -8.60
CA LEU A 402 -1.95 3.70 -7.23
C LEU A 402 -1.86 2.20 -6.94
N ALA A 403 -2.05 1.36 -7.96
CA ALA A 403 -2.01 -0.08 -7.76
C ALA A 403 -1.63 -0.81 -9.04
N GLU A 404 -1.14 -2.02 -8.84
CA GLU A 404 -0.88 -3.00 -9.87
C GLU A 404 -1.25 -4.39 -9.37
N PRO A 405 -1.44 -5.37 -10.27
CA PRO A 405 -1.77 -6.72 -9.88
C PRO A 405 -0.61 -7.40 -9.14
N ILE A 406 -0.86 -7.84 -7.91
CA ILE A 406 0.10 -8.64 -7.14
C ILE A 406 0.48 -9.94 -7.87
N ASN A 407 -0.44 -10.54 -8.63
CA ASN A 407 -0.16 -11.74 -9.41
C ASN A 407 0.89 -11.49 -10.50
N ARG A 408 0.93 -10.27 -11.05
CA ARG A 408 1.98 -9.87 -11.99
C ARG A 408 3.31 -9.69 -11.28
N LEU A 409 3.33 -9.13 -10.07
CA LEU A 409 4.52 -9.09 -9.22
C LEU A 409 5.11 -10.49 -9.01
N MET A 410 4.26 -11.42 -8.58
CA MET A 410 4.65 -12.81 -8.33
C MET A 410 5.22 -13.44 -9.61
N LYS A 411 4.50 -13.30 -10.73
CA LYS A 411 4.95 -13.84 -12.02
C LYS A 411 6.30 -13.28 -12.45
N VAL A 412 6.50 -11.97 -12.37
CA VAL A 412 7.77 -11.34 -12.77
C VAL A 412 8.92 -11.88 -11.93
N VAL A 413 8.76 -11.96 -10.61
CA VAL A 413 9.82 -12.51 -9.76
C VAL A 413 10.09 -13.99 -10.06
N SER A 414 9.06 -14.78 -10.35
CA SER A 414 9.24 -16.17 -10.80
C SER A 414 9.95 -16.26 -12.16
N ASP A 415 9.67 -15.35 -13.11
CA ASP A 415 10.25 -15.38 -14.45
C ASP A 415 11.70 -14.84 -14.49
N LEU A 416 12.09 -13.93 -13.58
CA LEU A 416 13.48 -13.48 -13.41
C LEU A 416 14.46 -14.67 -13.25
N GLN A 417 13.96 -15.78 -12.70
CA GLN A 417 14.73 -16.99 -12.45
C GLN A 417 14.96 -17.82 -13.71
N ARG A 418 13.99 -17.87 -14.63
CA ARG A 418 14.10 -18.69 -15.86
C ARG A 418 15.12 -18.12 -16.85
N SER A 419 15.27 -16.79 -16.89
CA SER A 419 16.26 -16.12 -17.73
C SER A 419 17.72 -16.40 -17.35
N HIS A 420 17.94 -16.86 -16.11
CA HIS A 420 19.25 -17.26 -15.59
C HIS A 420 19.72 -18.60 -16.14
N ASP A 421 18.80 -19.51 -16.50
CA ASP A 421 19.10 -20.87 -16.96
C ASP A 421 19.36 -20.98 -18.47
N SER A 422 18.88 -20.01 -19.27
CA SER A 422 18.91 -20.11 -20.74
C SER A 422 20.08 -19.40 -21.42
N GLY A 423 21.09 -18.91 -20.67
CA GLY A 423 22.29 -18.32 -21.26
C GLY A 423 21.98 -17.19 -22.24
N GLY A 424 21.31 -16.13 -21.76
CA GLY A 424 21.17 -14.87 -22.49
C GLY A 424 20.10 -14.88 -23.58
N THR A 425 18.89 -14.45 -23.18
CA THR A 425 18.00 -13.73 -24.09
C THR A 425 17.56 -12.46 -23.38
N SER A 426 17.74 -11.33 -24.06
CA SER A 426 17.46 -9.99 -23.55
C SER A 426 16.01 -9.85 -23.09
N ILE A 427 15.79 -9.25 -21.91
CA ILE A 427 14.48 -8.89 -21.32
C ILE A 427 13.76 -7.80 -22.16
N ALA A 428 14.35 -7.35 -23.27
CA ALA A 428 13.75 -6.37 -24.20
C ALA A 428 12.39 -6.80 -24.81
N GLU A 429 11.95 -8.05 -24.61
CA GLU A 429 10.64 -8.54 -25.07
C GLU A 429 9.58 -8.64 -23.96
N ILE A 430 9.90 -8.24 -22.71
CA ILE A 430 8.94 -8.18 -21.57
C ILE A 430 8.72 -6.70 -21.11
N GLY A 431 9.19 -5.72 -21.89
CA GLY A 431 9.03 -4.29 -21.62
C GLY A 431 7.63 -3.77 -21.90
#